data_AF-A0A957SSB9-F1
#
_entry.id   AF-A0A957SSB9-F1
#
_cell.length_a   1.000
_cell.length_b   1.000
_cell.length_c   1.000
_cell.angle_alpha   90.00
_cell.angle_beta   90.00
_cell.angle_gamma   90.00
#
_symmetry.space_group_name_H-M   'P 1'
#
loop_
_entity.id
_entity.type
_entity.pdbx_description
1 polymer ?
#
loop_
_entity_poly.entity_id
_entity_poly.type
_entity_poly.pdbx_seq_one_letter_code
_entity_poly.pdbx_strand_id
1 'polypeptide(L)'
;EHTHTETEQAESAAPTLAELATSVAELQTQVADLQAQIANAPQDDAAVTSQVATAIYLLDSVGLHDLDERLNGEGIIDAGDSGMVSRVARLLSAVEWPTELAADAHSLIDVLNALATALGDDNVEEAAPLATQAHEVQHGLSHAAEHWLGEMTMNVQHGAADAPGQAFRVTSAIYLLDTVGLHDLDVRLNEEQDLQPGDAGTVERVAGLLSAVDWPEALASDAMSMTNVLTDLSTALADDDLETAAPLATQAHEVQHDFSHAAEHWLADATGAHDDDMRAGEGEEHSHAEDASVNESGTSAHEHAEDEHAEEEHAEDEHSEDKGD
;
A
#
# COMPACT_ATOMS: atom_id res chain seq x y z
N GLU A 1 -51.62 33.16 -47.63
CA GLU A 1 -51.89 33.78 -46.32
C GLU A 1 -50.77 33.41 -45.38
N HIS A 2 -49.94 34.37 -45.00
CA HIS A 2 -48.89 34.21 -43.99
C HIS A 2 -49.25 35.14 -42.82
N THR A 3 -49.81 34.58 -41.75
CA THR A 3 -50.02 35.29 -40.49
C THR A 3 -48.68 35.32 -39.75
N HIS A 4 -48.08 36.50 -39.69
CA HIS A 4 -46.97 36.81 -38.79
C HIS A 4 -47.52 36.83 -37.37
N THR A 5 -47.07 35.90 -36.54
CA THR A 5 -47.33 35.92 -35.10
C THR A 5 -46.35 36.92 -34.48
N GLU A 6 -46.82 38.14 -34.20
CA GLU A 6 -46.10 39.10 -33.37
C GLU A 6 -45.81 38.43 -32.02
N THR A 7 -44.53 38.17 -31.76
CA THR A 7 -44.07 37.68 -30.47
C THR A 7 -44.01 38.89 -29.55
N GLU A 8 -44.99 39.00 -28.67
CA GLU A 8 -45.08 40.03 -27.64
C GLU A 8 -43.86 39.89 -26.70
N GLN A 9 -42.85 40.71 -26.93
CA GLN A 9 -41.67 40.82 -26.09
C GLN A 9 -42.12 41.42 -24.75
N ALA A 10 -42.36 40.57 -23.75
CA ALA A 10 -42.65 41.01 -22.40
C ALA A 10 -41.46 41.85 -21.89
N GLU A 11 -41.67 43.16 -21.80
CA GLU A 11 -40.75 44.13 -21.25
C GLU A 11 -40.57 43.83 -19.75
N SER A 12 -39.52 43.08 -19.42
CA SER A 12 -39.17 42.77 -18.04
C SER A 12 -38.83 44.09 -17.33
N ALA A 13 -39.71 44.52 -16.42
CA ALA A 13 -39.51 45.70 -15.62
C ALA A 13 -38.22 45.56 -14.80
N ALA A 14 -37.39 46.61 -14.82
CA ALA A 14 -36.17 46.64 -14.02
C ALA A 14 -36.51 46.48 -12.53
N PRO A 15 -35.72 45.71 -11.77
CA PRO A 15 -35.96 45.51 -10.34
C PRO A 15 -35.88 46.84 -9.59
N THR A 16 -36.77 46.99 -8.62
CA THR A 16 -36.82 48.15 -7.74
C THR A 16 -35.65 48.12 -6.74
N LEU A 17 -35.33 49.28 -6.17
CA LEU A 17 -34.28 49.40 -5.15
C LEU A 17 -34.58 48.58 -3.89
N ALA A 18 -35.86 48.35 -3.59
CA ALA A 18 -36.28 47.49 -2.48
C ALA A 18 -36.01 46.01 -2.77
N GLU A 19 -36.29 45.54 -3.99
CA GLU A 19 -35.99 44.16 -4.41
C GLU A 19 -34.48 43.89 -4.44
N LEU A 20 -33.69 44.88 -4.89
CA LEU A 20 -32.23 44.81 -4.84
C LEU A 20 -31.70 44.71 -3.41
N ALA A 21 -32.26 45.48 -2.46
CA ALA A 21 -31.85 45.43 -1.06
C ALA A 21 -32.15 44.07 -0.41
N THR A 22 -33.31 43.49 -0.70
CA THR A 22 -33.66 42.12 -0.24
C THR A 22 -32.71 41.08 -0.81
N SER A 23 -32.43 41.15 -2.12
CA SER A 23 -31.51 40.20 -2.78
C SER A 23 -30.10 40.28 -2.20
N VAL A 24 -29.60 41.48 -1.87
CA VAL A 24 -28.29 41.65 -1.21
C VAL A 24 -28.27 41.02 0.19
N ALA A 25 -29.35 41.16 0.97
CA ALA A 25 -29.44 40.56 2.31
C ALA A 25 -29.50 39.02 2.27
N GLU A 26 -30.22 38.46 1.28
CA GLU A 26 -30.25 37.01 1.05
C GLU A 26 -28.88 36.47 0.64
N LEU A 27 -28.19 37.16 -0.29
CA LEU A 27 -26.84 36.78 -0.70
C LEU A 27 -25.84 36.86 0.46
N GLN A 28 -25.93 37.88 1.32
CA GLN A 28 -25.10 37.97 2.52
C GLN A 28 -25.35 36.80 3.48
N THR A 29 -26.60 36.36 3.60
CA THR A 29 -26.95 35.19 4.42
C THR A 29 -26.39 33.91 3.82
N GLN A 30 -26.52 33.72 2.50
CA GLN A 30 -25.94 32.57 1.80
C GLN A 30 -24.41 32.53 1.90
N VAL A 31 -23.75 33.68 1.77
CA VAL A 31 -22.29 33.77 1.95
C VAL A 31 -21.88 33.41 3.37
N ALA A 32 -22.59 33.88 4.39
CA ALA A 32 -22.30 33.53 5.78
C ALA A 32 -22.51 32.03 6.06
N ASP A 33 -23.57 31.45 5.49
CA ASP A 33 -23.85 30.01 5.62
C ASP A 33 -22.79 29.16 4.90
N LEU A 34 -22.40 29.52 3.68
CA LEU A 34 -21.29 28.88 2.97
C LEU A 34 -19.96 29.01 3.71
N GLN A 35 -19.67 30.19 4.29
CA GLN A 35 -18.47 30.37 5.11
C GLN A 35 -18.49 29.49 6.36
N ALA A 36 -19.65 29.31 6.99
CA ALA A 36 -19.80 28.37 8.10
C ALA A 36 -19.68 26.91 7.63
N GLN A 37 -20.23 26.55 6.47
CA GLN A 37 -20.06 25.23 5.88
C GLN A 37 -18.61 24.94 5.52
N ILE A 38 -17.86 25.91 4.99
CA ILE A 38 -16.41 25.78 4.70
C ILE A 38 -15.60 25.69 5.99
N ALA A 39 -15.92 26.50 7.01
CA ALA A 39 -15.22 26.45 8.30
C ALA A 39 -15.50 25.16 9.09
N ASN A 40 -16.62 24.49 8.80
CA ASN A 40 -16.99 23.19 9.36
C ASN A 40 -16.81 22.05 8.35
N ALA A 41 -16.33 22.34 7.13
CA ALA A 41 -16.00 21.31 6.17
C ALA A 41 -14.77 20.60 6.74
N PRO A 42 -14.76 19.26 6.76
CA PRO A 42 -13.67 18.52 7.35
C PRO A 42 -12.37 18.91 6.63
N GLN A 43 -11.52 19.65 7.33
CA GLN A 43 -10.17 20.01 6.87
C GLN A 43 -9.17 18.88 7.16
N ASP A 44 -9.61 17.78 7.78
CA ASP A 44 -8.80 16.65 8.23
C ASP A 44 -8.90 15.40 7.34
N ASP A 45 -9.64 15.46 6.22
CA ASP A 45 -9.90 14.28 5.37
C ASP A 45 -8.60 13.63 4.89
N ALA A 46 -7.60 14.41 4.44
CA ALA A 46 -6.36 13.83 3.91
C ALA A 46 -5.52 13.08 4.97
N ALA A 47 -5.53 13.56 6.22
CA ALA A 47 -4.83 12.89 7.31
C ALA A 47 -5.55 11.61 7.71
N VAL A 48 -6.88 11.66 7.83
CA VAL A 48 -7.73 10.50 8.14
C VAL A 48 -7.66 9.46 7.02
N THR A 49 -7.76 9.87 5.76
CA THR A 49 -7.62 8.99 4.57
C THR A 49 -6.29 8.26 4.59
N SER A 50 -5.19 8.97 4.85
CA SER A 50 -3.86 8.33 4.92
C SER A 50 -3.73 7.37 6.10
N GLN A 51 -4.29 7.71 7.27
CA GLN A 51 -4.30 6.82 8.43
C GLN A 51 -5.08 5.54 8.13
N VAL A 52 -6.29 5.66 7.56
CA VAL A 52 -7.13 4.52 7.18
C VAL A 52 -6.41 3.65 6.14
N ALA A 53 -5.89 4.23 5.06
CA ALA A 53 -5.17 3.47 4.03
C ALA A 53 -3.97 2.71 4.59
N THR A 54 -3.17 3.36 5.44
CA THR A 54 -2.00 2.72 6.08
C THR A 54 -2.42 1.60 7.03
N ALA A 55 -3.49 1.81 7.81
CA ALA A 55 -3.98 0.82 8.76
C ALA A 55 -4.53 -0.43 8.07
N ILE A 56 -5.28 -0.26 6.97
CA ILE A 56 -5.81 -1.38 6.18
C ILE A 56 -4.67 -2.15 5.51
N TYR A 57 -3.70 -1.47 4.91
CA TYR A 57 -2.53 -2.13 4.34
C TYR A 57 -1.80 -3.01 5.37
N LEU A 58 -1.53 -2.46 6.56
CA LEU A 58 -0.84 -3.20 7.63
C LEU A 58 -1.70 -4.35 8.19
N LEU A 59 -3.02 -4.17 8.23
CA LEU A 59 -3.97 -5.20 8.65
C LEU A 59 -3.98 -6.37 7.66
N ASP A 60 -4.09 -6.10 6.37
CA ASP A 60 -4.13 -7.13 5.34
C ASP A 60 -2.80 -7.90 5.22
N SER A 61 -1.70 -7.27 5.62
CA SER A 61 -0.36 -7.86 5.58
C SER A 61 -0.02 -8.72 6.80
N VAL A 62 -0.88 -8.76 7.83
CA VAL A 62 -0.55 -9.48 9.07
C VAL A 62 -0.76 -11.00 8.99
N GLY A 63 -1.33 -11.51 7.89
CA GLY A 63 -1.52 -12.95 7.70
C GLY A 63 -2.60 -13.59 8.59
N LEU A 64 -3.74 -12.92 8.82
CA LEU A 64 -4.86 -13.51 9.58
C LEU A 64 -5.44 -14.76 8.91
N HIS A 65 -5.40 -14.82 7.57
CA HIS A 65 -5.81 -16.00 6.81
C HIS A 65 -4.91 -17.21 7.13
N ASP A 66 -3.59 -17.06 7.00
CA ASP A 66 -2.63 -18.13 7.30
C ASP A 66 -2.72 -18.59 8.76
N LEU A 67 -2.95 -17.65 9.68
CA LEU A 67 -3.20 -17.97 11.08
C LEU A 67 -4.48 -18.80 11.27
N ASP A 68 -5.58 -18.43 10.60
CA ASP A 68 -6.85 -19.16 10.60
C ASP A 68 -6.68 -20.58 10.05
N GLU A 69 -6.06 -20.73 8.89
CA GLU A 69 -5.79 -22.02 8.26
C GLU A 69 -4.91 -22.92 9.14
N ARG A 70 -3.82 -22.37 9.69
CA ARG A 70 -2.92 -23.12 10.58
C ARG A 70 -3.60 -23.56 11.86
N LEU A 71 -4.37 -22.68 12.51
CA LEU A 71 -5.08 -23.03 13.75
C LEU A 71 -6.17 -24.08 13.51
N ASN A 72 -6.96 -23.94 12.45
CA ASN A 72 -8.09 -24.84 12.17
C ASN A 72 -7.66 -26.14 11.48
N GLY A 73 -6.61 -26.11 10.67
CA GLY A 73 -6.09 -27.25 9.92
C GLY A 73 -5.09 -28.08 10.73
N GLU A 74 -4.15 -27.42 11.40
CA GLU A 74 -3.01 -28.08 12.05
C GLU A 74 -3.13 -28.08 13.58
N GLY A 75 -3.91 -27.15 14.16
CA GLY A 75 -4.03 -27.00 15.60
C GLY A 75 -2.75 -26.48 16.27
N ILE A 76 -1.94 -25.71 15.53
CA ILE A 76 -0.65 -25.20 15.96
C ILE A 76 -0.75 -23.71 16.27
N ILE A 77 -0.34 -23.32 17.49
CA ILE A 77 -0.05 -21.93 17.86
C ILE A 77 1.48 -21.75 17.83
N ASP A 78 1.94 -20.75 17.09
CA ASP A 78 3.35 -20.44 16.97
C ASP A 78 3.78 -19.39 18.01
N ALA A 79 5.04 -19.48 18.40
CA ALA A 79 5.65 -18.53 19.31
C ALA A 79 5.66 -17.13 18.68
N GLY A 80 4.75 -16.26 19.12
CA GLY A 80 4.66 -14.88 18.67
C GLY A 80 3.29 -14.47 18.14
N ASP A 81 2.41 -15.42 17.83
CA ASP A 81 1.07 -15.17 17.28
C ASP A 81 0.27 -14.18 18.15
N SER A 82 0.18 -14.43 19.46
CA SER A 82 -0.49 -13.52 20.41
C SER A 82 0.09 -12.10 20.36
N GLY A 83 1.42 -12.00 20.27
CA GLY A 83 2.12 -10.72 20.20
C GLY A 83 1.84 -9.97 18.89
N MET A 84 1.77 -10.68 17.77
CA MET A 84 1.40 -10.15 16.46
C MET A 84 -0.02 -9.62 16.46
N VAL A 85 -1.00 -10.46 16.80
CA VAL A 85 -2.44 -10.09 16.84
C VAL A 85 -2.67 -8.89 17.78
N SER A 86 -2.04 -8.88 18.96
CA SER A 86 -2.16 -7.77 19.91
C SER A 86 -1.55 -6.45 19.39
N ARG A 87 -0.51 -6.51 18.54
CA ARG A 87 0.06 -5.30 17.91
C ARG A 87 -0.90 -4.72 16.88
N VAL A 88 -1.57 -5.54 16.07
CA VAL A 88 -2.57 -5.08 15.11
C VAL A 88 -3.77 -4.46 15.82
N ALA A 89 -4.31 -5.11 16.86
CA ALA A 89 -5.42 -4.53 17.63
C ALA A 89 -5.07 -3.13 18.19
N ARG A 90 -3.84 -2.95 18.69
CA ARG A 90 -3.34 -1.66 19.18
C ARG A 90 -3.16 -0.63 18.07
N LEU A 91 -2.67 -1.03 16.91
CA LEU A 91 -2.57 -0.16 15.74
C LEU A 91 -3.96 0.35 15.34
N LEU A 92 -4.92 -0.54 15.13
CA LEU A 92 -6.28 -0.18 14.72
C LEU A 92 -6.96 0.71 15.77
N SER A 93 -6.69 0.49 17.06
CA SER A 93 -7.22 1.34 18.15
C SER A 93 -6.66 2.76 18.16
N ALA A 94 -5.54 3.01 17.47
CA ALA A 94 -4.90 4.33 17.39
C ALA A 94 -5.36 5.14 16.16
N VAL A 95 -6.05 4.52 15.23
CA VAL A 95 -6.56 5.16 14.01
C VAL A 95 -7.82 5.95 14.34
N GLU A 96 -7.90 7.17 13.84
CA GLU A 96 -9.15 7.93 13.86
C GLU A 96 -10.08 7.43 12.75
N TRP A 97 -10.97 6.50 13.08
CA TRP A 97 -11.87 5.90 12.09
C TRP A 97 -13.00 6.85 11.68
N PRO A 98 -13.26 6.99 10.37
CA PRO A 98 -14.48 7.64 9.86
C PRO A 98 -15.73 7.00 10.47
N THR A 99 -16.80 7.78 10.63
CA THR A 99 -18.04 7.30 11.28
C THR A 99 -18.62 6.08 10.55
N GLU A 100 -18.45 6.02 9.24
CA GLU A 100 -18.85 4.94 8.35
C GLU A 100 -18.11 3.63 8.61
N LEU A 101 -16.84 3.69 9.05
CA LEU A 101 -15.96 2.53 9.27
C LEU A 101 -15.79 2.17 10.75
N ALA A 102 -16.09 3.11 11.66
CA ALA A 102 -15.77 2.97 13.08
C ALA A 102 -16.45 1.77 13.75
N ALA A 103 -17.67 1.40 13.33
CA ALA A 103 -18.36 0.24 13.89
C ALA A 103 -17.64 -1.08 13.56
N ASP A 104 -17.26 -1.25 12.29
CA ASP A 104 -16.57 -2.46 11.82
C ASP A 104 -15.15 -2.54 12.38
N ALA A 105 -14.44 -1.41 12.45
CA ALA A 105 -13.12 -1.33 13.08
C ALA A 105 -13.14 -1.74 14.56
N HIS A 106 -14.10 -1.23 15.35
CA HIS A 106 -14.24 -1.64 16.74
C HIS A 106 -14.61 -3.12 16.89
N SER A 107 -15.49 -3.63 16.02
CA SER A 107 -15.83 -5.06 16.00
C SER A 107 -14.59 -5.91 15.77
N LEU A 108 -13.72 -5.54 14.81
CA LEU A 108 -12.47 -6.25 14.56
C LEU A 108 -11.51 -6.17 15.76
N ILE A 109 -11.33 -4.98 16.35
CA ILE A 109 -10.48 -4.79 17.53
C ILE A 109 -10.92 -5.70 18.69
N ASP A 110 -12.22 -5.83 18.93
CA ASP A 110 -12.76 -6.70 19.98
C ASP A 110 -12.42 -8.18 19.72
N VAL A 111 -12.61 -8.65 18.48
CA VAL A 111 -12.26 -10.02 18.08
C VAL A 111 -10.76 -10.27 18.17
N LEU A 112 -9.91 -9.35 17.69
CA LEU A 112 -8.46 -9.48 17.77
C LEU A 112 -7.97 -9.52 19.22
N ASN A 113 -8.58 -8.75 20.14
CA ASN A 113 -8.23 -8.82 21.56
C ASN A 113 -8.61 -10.16 22.19
N ALA A 114 -9.77 -10.72 21.83
CA ALA A 114 -10.17 -12.04 22.27
C ALA A 114 -9.21 -13.12 21.72
N LEU A 115 -8.91 -13.06 20.42
CA LEU A 115 -7.98 -13.96 19.75
C LEU A 115 -6.58 -13.90 20.38
N ALA A 116 -6.03 -12.71 20.59
CA ALA A 116 -4.72 -12.54 21.22
C ALA A 116 -4.66 -13.12 22.64
N THR A 117 -5.78 -13.06 23.38
CA THR A 117 -5.90 -13.67 24.71
C THR A 117 -5.88 -15.19 24.62
N ALA A 118 -6.73 -15.78 23.76
CA ALA A 118 -6.77 -17.23 23.56
C ALA A 118 -5.42 -17.81 23.08
N LEU A 119 -4.75 -17.10 22.16
CA LEU A 119 -3.40 -17.44 21.71
C LEU A 119 -2.36 -17.35 22.83
N GLY A 120 -2.47 -16.35 23.70
CA GLY A 120 -1.54 -16.17 24.83
C GLY A 120 -1.71 -17.22 25.94
N ASP A 121 -2.89 -17.82 26.03
CA ASP A 121 -3.23 -18.91 26.96
C ASP A 121 -2.98 -20.30 26.35
N ASP A 122 -2.38 -20.38 25.16
CA ASP A 122 -2.17 -21.62 24.38
C ASP A 122 -3.48 -22.42 24.15
N ASN A 123 -4.62 -21.74 24.07
CA ASN A 123 -5.95 -22.37 23.96
C ASN A 123 -6.42 -22.47 22.50
N VAL A 124 -5.94 -23.49 21.77
CA VAL A 124 -6.29 -23.73 20.36
C VAL A 124 -7.80 -23.86 20.13
N GLU A 125 -8.53 -24.53 21.05
CA GLU A 125 -9.99 -24.76 20.90
C GLU A 125 -10.78 -23.44 20.87
N GLU A 126 -10.31 -22.43 21.61
CA GLU A 126 -10.91 -21.09 21.62
C GLU A 126 -10.32 -20.18 20.53
N ALA A 127 -9.02 -20.28 20.26
CA ALA A 127 -8.33 -19.45 19.28
C ALA A 127 -8.79 -19.74 17.84
N ALA A 128 -9.00 -21.01 17.48
CA ALA A 128 -9.35 -21.41 16.12
C ALA A 128 -10.65 -20.74 15.59
N PRO A 129 -11.81 -20.79 16.27
CA PRO A 129 -13.01 -20.10 15.81
C PRO A 129 -12.88 -18.56 15.87
N LEU A 130 -12.06 -18.02 16.78
CA LEU A 130 -11.78 -16.59 16.84
C LEU A 130 -10.91 -16.11 15.67
N ALA A 131 -10.00 -16.96 15.17
CA ALA A 131 -9.17 -16.65 14.00
C ALA A 131 -10.02 -16.58 12.74
N THR A 132 -10.92 -17.55 12.53
CA THR A 132 -11.92 -17.50 11.44
C THR A 132 -12.76 -16.24 11.52
N GLN A 133 -13.26 -15.90 12.72
CA GLN A 133 -14.03 -14.68 12.91
C GLN A 133 -13.20 -13.40 12.63
N ALA A 134 -11.94 -13.35 13.06
CA ALA A 134 -11.06 -12.21 12.82
C ALA A 134 -10.80 -12.01 11.32
N HIS A 135 -10.54 -13.10 10.60
CA HIS A 135 -10.35 -13.14 9.15
C HIS A 135 -11.60 -12.66 8.41
N GLU A 136 -12.79 -13.17 8.74
CA GLU A 136 -14.05 -12.73 8.11
C GLU A 136 -14.37 -11.24 8.37
N VAL A 137 -14.19 -10.78 9.61
CA VAL A 137 -14.45 -9.38 9.97
C VAL A 137 -13.41 -8.45 9.32
N GLN A 138 -12.15 -8.90 9.20
CA GLN A 138 -11.10 -8.17 8.48
C GLN A 138 -11.48 -7.98 7.01
N HIS A 139 -11.92 -9.03 6.30
CA HIS A 139 -12.41 -8.87 4.92
C HIS A 139 -13.53 -7.83 4.80
N GLY A 140 -14.49 -7.86 5.72
CA GLY A 140 -15.57 -6.88 5.75
C GLY A 140 -15.07 -5.45 5.91
N LEU A 141 -14.16 -5.22 6.86
CA LEU A 141 -13.57 -3.91 7.11
C LEU A 141 -12.72 -3.42 5.93
N SER A 142 -11.87 -4.28 5.36
CA SER A 142 -10.99 -3.89 4.24
C SER A 142 -11.81 -3.48 3.02
N HIS A 143 -12.84 -4.25 2.65
CA HIS A 143 -13.74 -3.85 1.55
C HIS A 143 -14.52 -2.56 1.82
N ALA A 144 -15.01 -2.37 3.05
CA ALA A 144 -15.69 -1.13 3.42
C ALA A 144 -14.74 0.09 3.34
N ALA A 145 -13.50 -0.09 3.80
CA ALA A 145 -12.49 0.95 3.77
C ALA A 145 -12.03 1.27 2.35
N GLU A 146 -11.80 0.28 1.48
CA GLU A 146 -11.49 0.47 0.06
C GLU A 146 -12.57 1.28 -0.65
N HIS A 147 -13.84 0.93 -0.42
CA HIS A 147 -14.97 1.67 -0.97
C HIS A 147 -14.97 3.12 -0.48
N TRP A 148 -14.81 3.33 0.83
CA TRP A 148 -14.74 4.67 1.43
C TRP A 148 -13.56 5.49 0.90
N LEU A 149 -12.37 4.91 0.77
CA LEU A 149 -11.18 5.55 0.20
C LEU A 149 -11.42 5.94 -1.28
N GLY A 150 -12.09 5.09 -2.04
CA GLY A 150 -12.52 5.38 -3.42
C GLY A 150 -13.49 6.56 -3.51
N GLU A 151 -14.46 6.66 -2.59
CA GLU A 151 -15.38 7.80 -2.55
C GLU A 151 -14.67 9.10 -2.15
N MET A 152 -13.73 9.05 -1.20
CA MET A 152 -12.98 10.22 -0.77
C MET A 152 -12.07 10.75 -1.87
N THR A 153 -11.33 9.88 -2.56
CA THR A 153 -10.46 10.27 -3.68
C THR A 153 -11.22 10.94 -4.82
N MET A 154 -12.49 10.59 -5.06
CA MET A 154 -13.33 11.28 -6.05
C MET A 154 -13.84 12.66 -5.60
N ASN A 155 -13.89 12.92 -4.28
CA ASN A 155 -14.44 14.15 -3.71
C ASN A 155 -13.38 15.20 -3.33
N VAL A 156 -12.09 14.86 -3.30
CA VAL A 156 -11.02 15.84 -3.06
C VAL A 156 -10.85 16.76 -4.27
N GLN A 157 -11.58 17.88 -4.29
CA GLN A 157 -11.16 19.05 -5.05
C GLN A 157 -9.79 19.50 -4.53
N HIS A 158 -8.82 19.68 -5.43
CA HIS A 158 -7.39 19.91 -5.16
C HIS A 158 -7.14 21.20 -4.34
N GLY A 159 -7.44 21.15 -3.03
CA GLY A 159 -7.03 22.16 -2.07
C GLY A 159 -5.53 22.02 -1.82
N ALA A 160 -4.83 23.15 -1.69
CA ALA A 160 -3.39 23.16 -1.46
C ALA A 160 -3.04 22.38 -0.19
N ALA A 161 -2.43 21.19 -0.35
CA ALA A 161 -1.96 20.37 0.75
C ALA A 161 -0.96 21.15 1.62
N ASP A 162 -1.02 20.96 2.94
CA ASP A 162 0.01 21.44 3.84
C ASP A 162 1.27 20.57 3.72
N ALA A 163 2.43 21.21 3.60
CA ALA A 163 3.70 20.51 3.34
C ALA A 163 4.06 19.42 4.39
N PRO A 164 3.83 19.60 5.71
CA PRO A 164 4.14 18.57 6.70
C PRO A 164 3.28 17.31 6.56
N GLY A 165 1.98 17.46 6.27
CA GLY A 165 1.09 16.33 6.05
C GLY A 165 1.45 15.55 4.79
N GLN A 166 1.85 16.25 3.73
CA GLN A 166 2.26 15.61 2.48
C GLN A 166 3.56 14.79 2.64
N ALA A 167 4.55 15.30 3.38
CA ALA A 167 5.80 14.58 3.61
C ALA A 167 5.60 13.25 4.36
N PHE A 168 4.73 13.23 5.38
CA PHE A 168 4.39 12.00 6.08
C PHE A 168 3.73 10.96 5.17
N ARG A 169 2.79 11.38 4.32
CA ARG A 169 2.10 10.51 3.35
C ARG A 169 3.09 9.90 2.35
N VAL A 170 3.94 10.73 1.75
CA VAL A 170 5.00 10.28 0.83
C VAL A 170 5.94 9.30 1.52
N THR A 171 6.45 9.63 2.70
CA THR A 171 7.37 8.74 3.45
C THR A 171 6.74 7.39 3.75
N SER A 172 5.48 7.38 4.20
CA SER A 172 4.77 6.14 4.53
C SER A 172 4.53 5.28 3.29
N ALA A 173 4.15 5.91 2.17
CA ALA A 173 3.90 5.20 0.92
C ALA A 173 5.17 4.58 0.34
N ILE A 174 6.30 5.32 0.34
CA ILE A 174 7.60 4.81 -0.13
C ILE A 174 8.09 3.69 0.78
N TYR A 175 8.01 3.86 2.10
CA TYR A 175 8.39 2.78 3.03
C TYR A 175 7.60 1.50 2.74
N LEU A 176 6.29 1.59 2.53
CA LEU A 176 5.45 0.43 2.23
C LEU A 176 5.79 -0.19 0.86
N LEU A 177 6.02 0.65 -0.16
CA LEU A 177 6.48 0.21 -1.48
C LEU A 177 7.81 -0.55 -1.39
N ASP A 178 8.77 -0.04 -0.64
CA ASP A 178 10.10 -0.67 -0.49
C ASP A 178 10.04 -2.01 0.25
N THR A 179 9.03 -2.19 1.11
CA THR A 179 8.85 -3.42 1.90
C THR A 179 8.05 -4.51 1.20
N VAL A 180 7.41 -4.22 0.05
CA VAL A 180 6.55 -5.21 -0.63
C VAL A 180 7.34 -6.35 -1.29
N GLY A 181 8.67 -6.21 -1.42
CA GLY A 181 9.54 -7.27 -1.93
C GLY A 181 9.51 -7.43 -3.45
N LEU A 182 9.43 -6.34 -4.23
CA LEU A 182 9.41 -6.40 -5.70
C LEU A 182 10.65 -7.06 -6.30
N HIS A 183 11.82 -6.92 -5.66
CA HIS A 183 13.04 -7.63 -6.06
C HIS A 183 12.89 -9.16 -5.94
N ASP A 184 12.39 -9.63 -4.79
CA ASP A 184 12.21 -11.06 -4.54
C ASP A 184 11.14 -11.63 -5.50
N LEU A 185 10.07 -10.87 -5.76
CA LEU A 185 9.07 -11.22 -6.76
C LEU A 185 9.69 -11.31 -8.17
N ASP A 186 10.48 -10.32 -8.60
CA ASP A 186 11.18 -10.32 -9.89
C ASP A 186 12.07 -11.55 -10.07
N VAL A 187 12.94 -11.83 -9.10
CA VAL A 187 13.80 -13.01 -9.09
C VAL A 187 12.98 -14.29 -9.18
N ARG A 188 11.94 -14.43 -8.35
CA ARG A 188 11.10 -15.63 -8.32
C ARG A 188 10.37 -15.85 -9.66
N LEU A 189 9.78 -14.81 -10.25
CA LEU A 189 9.07 -14.97 -11.53
C LEU A 189 10.04 -15.24 -12.70
N ASN A 190 11.16 -14.53 -12.77
CA ASN A 190 12.07 -14.62 -13.92
C ASN A 190 13.05 -15.80 -13.84
N GLU A 191 13.63 -16.06 -12.66
CA GLU A 191 14.64 -17.10 -12.50
C GLU A 191 14.03 -18.44 -12.07
N GLU A 192 13.08 -18.40 -11.12
CA GLU A 192 12.49 -19.62 -10.54
C GLU A 192 11.24 -20.07 -11.31
N GLN A 193 10.62 -19.18 -12.07
CA GLN A 193 9.39 -19.43 -12.84
C GLN A 193 8.23 -19.88 -11.92
N ASP A 194 8.14 -19.31 -10.72
CA ASP A 194 7.19 -19.70 -9.67
C ASP A 194 6.17 -18.57 -9.37
N LEU A 195 4.89 -18.83 -9.63
CA LEU A 195 3.77 -17.96 -9.23
C LEU A 195 3.21 -18.43 -7.91
N GLN A 196 3.07 -17.52 -6.94
CA GLN A 196 2.51 -17.88 -5.64
C GLN A 196 1.10 -17.33 -5.46
N PRO A 197 0.19 -18.11 -4.85
CA PRO A 197 -1.10 -17.60 -4.40
C PRO A 197 -0.90 -16.37 -3.51
N GLY A 198 -1.59 -15.28 -3.82
CA GLY A 198 -1.54 -14.02 -3.06
C GLY A 198 -0.62 -12.93 -3.62
N ASP A 199 0.20 -13.24 -4.62
CA ASP A 199 1.08 -12.24 -5.27
C ASP A 199 0.27 -11.07 -5.84
N ALA A 200 -0.80 -11.37 -6.59
CA ALA A 200 -1.68 -10.36 -7.19
C ALA A 200 -2.24 -9.40 -6.14
N GLY A 201 -2.84 -9.92 -5.08
CA GLY A 201 -3.44 -9.09 -4.03
C GLY A 201 -2.42 -8.24 -3.28
N THR A 202 -1.18 -8.73 -3.13
CA THR A 202 -0.10 -7.95 -2.51
C THR A 202 0.31 -6.76 -3.37
N VAL A 203 0.47 -6.97 -4.69
CA VAL A 203 0.79 -5.90 -5.65
C VAL A 203 -0.38 -4.91 -5.79
N GLU A 204 -1.61 -5.41 -5.86
CA GLU A 204 -2.84 -4.59 -5.95
C GLU A 204 -2.94 -3.60 -4.79
N ARG A 205 -2.72 -4.07 -3.55
CA ARG A 205 -2.80 -3.23 -2.34
C ARG A 205 -1.79 -2.09 -2.38
N VAL A 206 -0.57 -2.33 -2.84
CA VAL A 206 0.44 -1.25 -2.98
C VAL A 206 0.03 -0.28 -4.08
N ALA A 207 -0.45 -0.76 -5.23
CA ALA A 207 -0.96 0.12 -6.29
C ALA A 207 -2.09 1.03 -5.79
N GLY A 208 -3.05 0.45 -5.05
CA GLY A 208 -4.15 1.17 -4.41
C GLY A 208 -3.64 2.24 -3.44
N LEU A 209 -2.71 1.89 -2.55
CA LEU A 209 -2.06 2.84 -1.64
C LEU A 209 -1.41 4.00 -2.38
N LEU A 210 -0.56 3.72 -3.40
CA LEU A 210 0.12 4.76 -4.17
C LEU A 210 -0.89 5.67 -4.89
N SER A 211 -2.01 5.13 -5.38
CA SER A 211 -3.06 5.92 -6.04
C SER A 211 -3.82 6.87 -5.11
N ALA A 212 -3.85 6.57 -3.80
CA ALA A 212 -4.55 7.36 -2.79
C ALA A 212 -3.70 8.49 -2.20
N VAL A 213 -2.40 8.51 -2.49
CA VAL A 213 -1.49 9.55 -2.01
C VAL A 213 -1.61 10.79 -2.89
N ASP A 214 -1.82 11.93 -2.25
CA ASP A 214 -1.73 13.25 -2.90
C ASP A 214 -0.25 13.61 -3.12
N TRP A 215 0.31 13.11 -4.23
CA TRP A 215 1.73 13.26 -4.57
C TRP A 215 2.08 14.72 -4.87
N PRO A 216 3.24 15.21 -4.38
CA PRO A 216 3.75 16.51 -4.79
C PRO A 216 3.98 16.53 -6.31
N GLU A 217 3.80 17.70 -6.95
CA GLU A 217 3.93 17.84 -8.42
C GLU A 217 5.24 17.26 -8.96
N ALA A 218 6.34 17.37 -8.19
CA ALA A 218 7.65 16.83 -8.54
C ALA A 218 7.71 15.29 -8.61
N LEU A 219 6.82 14.58 -7.90
CA LEU A 219 6.78 13.11 -7.85
C LEU A 219 5.55 12.52 -8.57
N ALA A 220 4.57 13.35 -8.93
CA ALA A 220 3.27 12.87 -9.42
C ALA A 220 3.38 12.03 -10.71
N SER A 221 4.31 12.36 -11.61
CA SER A 221 4.54 11.59 -12.84
C SER A 221 5.13 10.20 -12.54
N ASP A 222 6.11 10.14 -11.66
CA ASP A 222 6.79 8.89 -11.30
C ASP A 222 5.87 7.98 -10.50
N ALA A 223 5.11 8.55 -9.57
CA ALA A 223 4.06 7.85 -8.84
C ALA A 223 3.00 7.24 -9.76
N MET A 224 2.53 8.00 -10.75
CA MET A 224 1.57 7.50 -11.74
C MET A 224 2.17 6.37 -12.58
N SER A 225 3.43 6.50 -12.98
CA SER A 225 4.14 5.44 -13.71
C SER A 225 4.22 4.16 -12.88
N MET A 226 4.63 4.27 -11.61
CA MET A 226 4.72 3.13 -10.69
C MET A 226 3.35 2.47 -10.49
N THR A 227 2.30 3.26 -10.20
CA THR A 227 0.93 2.75 -10.02
C THR A 227 0.43 1.99 -11.25
N ASN A 228 0.71 2.49 -12.46
CA ASN A 228 0.31 1.81 -13.69
C ASN A 228 1.03 0.46 -13.87
N VAL A 229 2.34 0.42 -13.64
CA VAL A 229 3.12 -0.84 -13.73
C VAL A 229 2.63 -1.86 -12.71
N LEU A 230 2.37 -1.44 -11.46
CA LEU A 230 1.81 -2.34 -10.44
C LEU A 230 0.40 -2.82 -10.78
N THR A 231 -0.44 -1.96 -11.38
CA THR A 231 -1.79 -2.35 -11.83
C THR A 231 -1.74 -3.41 -12.92
N ASP A 232 -0.87 -3.22 -13.91
CA ASP A 232 -0.66 -4.18 -15.00
C ASP A 232 -0.07 -5.49 -14.46
N LEU A 233 0.93 -5.42 -13.58
CA LEU A 233 1.55 -6.58 -12.92
C LEU A 233 0.52 -7.36 -12.10
N SER A 234 -0.28 -6.68 -11.28
CA SER A 234 -1.34 -7.29 -10.49
C SER A 234 -2.36 -8.03 -11.37
N THR A 235 -2.70 -7.46 -12.53
CA THR A 235 -3.62 -8.09 -13.47
C THR A 235 -3.02 -9.36 -14.06
N ALA A 236 -1.76 -9.32 -14.50
CA ALA A 236 -1.07 -10.49 -15.04
C ALA A 236 -0.92 -11.61 -13.99
N LEU A 237 -0.62 -11.25 -12.74
CA LEU A 237 -0.57 -12.19 -11.61
C LEU A 237 -1.93 -12.81 -11.32
N ALA A 238 -3.02 -12.03 -11.37
CA ALA A 238 -4.38 -12.53 -11.12
C ALA A 238 -4.87 -13.50 -12.21
N ASP A 239 -4.35 -13.37 -13.43
CA ASP A 239 -4.67 -14.22 -14.58
C ASP A 239 -3.74 -15.45 -14.71
N ASP A 240 -2.85 -15.70 -13.74
CA ASP A 240 -1.80 -16.73 -13.78
C ASP A 240 -0.90 -16.63 -15.05
N ASP A 241 -0.73 -15.43 -15.61
CA ASP A 241 0.02 -15.19 -16.85
C ASP A 241 1.50 -14.88 -16.56
N LEU A 242 2.28 -15.92 -16.30
CA LEU A 242 3.72 -15.80 -16.02
C LEU A 242 4.50 -15.12 -17.16
N GLU A 243 4.12 -15.35 -18.42
CA GLU A 243 4.80 -14.78 -19.59
C GLU A 243 4.70 -13.25 -19.59
N THR A 244 3.56 -12.72 -19.16
CA THR A 244 3.34 -11.27 -19.00
C THR A 244 3.84 -10.74 -17.65
N ALA A 245 3.64 -11.48 -16.55
CA ALA A 245 3.98 -11.04 -15.21
C ALA A 245 5.49 -10.89 -14.98
N ALA A 246 6.31 -11.81 -15.49
CA ALA A 246 7.75 -11.81 -15.30
C ALA A 246 8.45 -10.51 -15.79
N PRO A 247 8.26 -10.05 -17.06
CA PRO A 247 8.85 -8.79 -17.50
C PRO A 247 8.25 -7.56 -16.80
N LEU A 248 6.98 -7.62 -16.35
CA LEU A 248 6.36 -6.55 -15.56
C LEU A 248 6.95 -6.46 -14.15
N ALA A 249 7.33 -7.57 -13.53
CA ALA A 249 7.99 -7.58 -12.22
C ALA A 249 9.38 -6.96 -12.29
N THR A 250 10.18 -7.28 -13.32
CA THR A 250 11.45 -6.59 -13.57
C THR A 250 11.23 -5.08 -13.75
N GLN A 251 10.23 -4.69 -14.56
CA GLN A 251 9.90 -3.28 -14.75
C GLN A 251 9.47 -2.60 -13.44
N ALA A 252 8.64 -3.26 -12.62
CA ALA A 252 8.16 -2.73 -11.35
C ALA A 252 9.34 -2.49 -10.38
N HIS A 253 10.26 -3.46 -10.29
CA HIS A 253 11.47 -3.37 -9.50
C HIS A 253 12.37 -2.21 -9.95
N GLU A 254 12.64 -2.07 -11.25
CA GLU A 254 13.45 -0.96 -11.78
C GLU A 254 12.79 0.41 -11.53
N VAL A 255 11.49 0.55 -11.81
CA VAL A 255 10.75 1.80 -11.59
C VAL A 255 10.68 2.15 -10.10
N GLN A 256 10.58 1.15 -9.21
CA GLN A 256 10.60 1.36 -7.77
C GLN A 256 11.92 1.97 -7.31
N HIS A 257 13.08 1.51 -7.80
CA HIS A 257 14.37 2.10 -7.47
C HIS A 257 14.42 3.59 -7.83
N ASP A 258 14.08 3.93 -9.07
CA ASP A 258 14.10 5.31 -9.55
C ASP A 258 13.13 6.19 -8.77
N PHE A 259 11.92 5.70 -8.53
CA PHE A 259 10.88 6.44 -7.82
C PHE A 259 11.24 6.68 -6.34
N SER A 260 11.80 5.68 -5.67
CA SER A 260 12.20 5.79 -4.26
C SER A 260 13.32 6.81 -4.09
N HIS A 261 14.31 6.81 -4.98
CA HIS A 261 15.36 7.83 -4.99
C HIS A 261 14.83 9.24 -5.26
N ALA A 262 13.88 9.40 -6.19
CA ALA A 262 13.24 10.68 -6.44
C ALA A 262 12.48 11.18 -5.21
N ALA A 263 11.76 10.29 -4.52
CA ALA A 263 11.03 10.62 -3.31
C ALA A 263 11.95 10.95 -2.13
N GLU A 264 13.05 10.23 -1.93
CA GLU A 264 14.06 10.53 -0.91
C GLU A 264 14.66 11.93 -1.12
N HIS A 265 15.03 12.26 -2.36
CA HIS A 265 15.54 13.59 -2.69
C HIS A 265 14.50 14.68 -2.38
N TRP A 266 13.25 14.47 -2.79
CA TRP A 266 12.17 15.40 -2.48
C TRP A 266 11.94 15.54 -0.97
N LEU A 267 11.99 14.45 -0.20
CA LEU A 267 11.81 14.46 1.26
C LEU A 267 12.93 15.23 1.97
N ALA A 268 14.18 15.08 1.52
CA ALA A 268 15.31 15.84 2.05
C ALA A 268 15.10 17.36 1.84
N ASP A 269 14.68 17.76 0.64
CA ASP A 269 14.36 19.15 0.30
C ASP A 269 13.18 19.68 1.13
N ALA A 270 12.09 18.91 1.21
CA ALA A 270 10.85 19.31 1.87
C ALA A 270 10.98 19.45 3.40
N THR A 271 11.84 18.65 4.01
CA THR A 271 12.09 18.68 5.47
C THR A 271 13.22 19.64 5.85
N GLY A 272 13.94 20.19 4.87
CA GLY A 272 15.14 21.00 5.12
C GLY A 272 16.29 20.18 5.71
N ALA A 273 16.26 18.85 5.58
CA ALA A 273 17.30 17.93 6.00
C ALA A 273 18.44 17.83 4.97
N HIS A 274 18.75 18.95 4.30
CA HIS A 274 19.94 19.00 3.47
C HIS A 274 21.16 18.76 4.35
N ASP A 275 22.01 17.81 3.94
CA ASP A 275 23.37 17.60 4.43
C ASP A 275 24.21 18.86 4.21
N ASP A 276 23.99 19.90 5.02
CA ASP A 276 24.83 21.09 5.09
C ASP A 276 26.26 20.74 5.57
N ASP A 277 26.51 19.48 5.97
CA ASP A 277 27.78 19.00 6.53
C ASP A 277 28.67 18.24 5.52
N MET A 278 28.20 17.90 4.31
CA MET A 278 29.05 17.25 3.29
C MET A 278 29.96 18.22 2.51
N ARG A 279 29.87 19.54 2.76
CA ARG A 279 30.64 20.56 2.02
C ARG A 279 31.87 21.10 2.74
N ALA A 280 32.26 20.54 3.89
CA ALA A 280 33.45 20.95 4.65
C ALA A 280 34.56 19.87 4.62
N GLY A 281 34.94 19.41 3.43
CA GLY A 281 35.95 18.37 3.26
C GLY A 281 36.67 18.42 1.92
N GLU A 282 36.91 19.60 1.35
CA GLU A 282 37.92 19.78 0.29
C GLU A 282 39.32 19.55 0.90
N GLY A 283 39.69 18.28 1.03
CA GLY A 283 41.00 17.83 1.49
C GLY A 283 41.71 17.04 0.40
N GLU A 284 42.53 17.76 -0.34
CA GLU A 284 43.76 17.29 -1.02
C GLU A 284 43.65 16.10 -1.99
N GLU A 285 43.62 16.49 -3.27
CA GLU A 285 44.19 15.80 -4.42
C GLU A 285 45.36 14.84 -4.08
N HIS A 286 45.12 13.53 -4.23
CA HIS A 286 46.20 12.59 -4.55
C HIS A 286 45.85 11.84 -5.84
N SER A 287 46.34 12.40 -6.94
CA SER A 287 46.48 11.74 -8.24
C SER A 287 47.30 10.46 -8.09
N HIS A 288 46.68 9.31 -8.30
CA HIS A 288 47.40 8.11 -8.74
C HIS A 288 47.05 7.82 -10.18
N ALA A 289 48.05 8.07 -11.02
CA ALA A 289 48.06 7.81 -12.44
C ALA A 289 47.90 6.31 -12.69
N GLU A 290 46.88 5.97 -13.47
CA GLU A 290 46.75 4.68 -14.12
C GLU A 290 47.86 4.58 -15.18
N ASP A 291 48.80 3.67 -14.93
CA ASP A 291 49.76 3.22 -15.94
C ASP A 291 49.11 2.10 -16.75
N ALA A 292 49.01 2.35 -18.05
CA ALA A 292 48.49 1.44 -19.03
C ALA A 292 49.53 0.34 -19.32
N SER A 293 49.18 -0.92 -19.07
CA SER A 293 49.86 -2.03 -19.71
C SER A 293 48.87 -3.05 -20.30
N VAL A 294 48.69 -2.89 -21.60
CA VAL A 294 48.36 -3.95 -22.56
C VAL A 294 49.19 -5.21 -22.25
N ASN A 295 48.56 -6.38 -22.18
CA ASN A 295 49.22 -7.60 -22.62
C ASN A 295 48.25 -8.57 -23.29
N GLU A 296 48.71 -9.04 -24.44
CA GLU A 296 48.06 -9.89 -25.41
C GLU A 296 47.91 -11.35 -24.93
N SER A 297 46.91 -12.02 -25.51
CA SER A 297 46.95 -13.42 -25.98
C SER A 297 47.64 -14.48 -25.11
N GLY A 298 46.82 -15.32 -24.48
CA GLY A 298 47.24 -16.61 -23.94
C GLY A 298 46.10 -17.63 -23.98
N THR A 299 46.03 -18.41 -25.06
CA THR A 299 45.26 -19.65 -25.13
C THR A 299 45.77 -20.62 -24.06
N SER A 300 44.91 -21.10 -23.17
CA SER A 300 45.17 -22.33 -22.42
C SER A 300 43.88 -23.09 -22.22
N ALA A 301 43.79 -24.21 -22.94
CA ALA A 301 42.87 -25.28 -22.64
C ALA A 301 43.25 -25.88 -21.28
N HIS A 302 42.31 -25.93 -20.35
CA HIS A 302 42.41 -26.83 -19.22
C HIS A 302 41.13 -27.66 -19.13
N GLU A 303 41.25 -28.87 -19.67
CA GLU A 303 40.42 -30.01 -19.35
C GLU A 303 40.47 -30.20 -17.82
N HIS A 304 39.33 -30.10 -17.14
CA HIS A 304 39.19 -30.68 -15.82
C HIS A 304 38.17 -31.80 -15.88
N ALA A 305 38.71 -32.98 -15.58
CA ALA A 305 38.08 -34.28 -15.60
C ALA A 305 36.90 -34.37 -14.63
N GLU A 306 35.98 -35.21 -15.08
CA GLU A 306 35.00 -35.98 -14.34
C GLU A 306 35.51 -36.39 -12.95
N ASP A 307 34.70 -36.12 -11.92
CA ASP A 307 34.79 -36.84 -10.65
C ASP A 307 33.41 -37.42 -10.33
N GLU A 308 33.30 -38.71 -10.65
CA GLU A 308 32.20 -39.58 -10.27
C GLU A 308 32.38 -39.98 -8.80
N HIS A 309 31.51 -39.50 -7.92
CA HIS A 309 31.28 -40.09 -6.60
C HIS A 309 29.79 -40.47 -6.52
N ALA A 310 29.46 -41.73 -6.85
CA ALA A 310 29.53 -42.90 -5.97
C ALA A 310 28.39 -42.92 -4.95
N GLU A 311 27.48 -43.85 -5.23
CA GLU A 311 26.38 -44.40 -4.46
C GLU A 311 26.63 -44.47 -2.95
N GLU A 312 25.61 -44.10 -2.16
CA GLU A 312 25.39 -44.74 -0.86
C GLU A 312 23.87 -44.95 -0.67
N GLU A 313 23.42 -46.14 -1.09
CA GLU A 313 22.14 -46.70 -0.71
C GLU A 313 22.18 -47.04 0.80
N HIS A 314 21.30 -46.41 1.58
CA HIS A 314 20.94 -46.91 2.91
C HIS A 314 19.54 -47.53 2.85
N ALA A 315 19.55 -48.85 2.70
CA ALA A 315 18.49 -49.75 3.10
C ALA A 315 18.54 -50.00 4.62
N GLU A 316 17.43 -50.58 5.12
CA GLU A 316 17.16 -51.07 6.49
C GLU A 316 16.61 -49.96 7.41
N ASP A 317 15.45 -50.11 8.05
CA ASP A 317 15.08 -51.29 8.84
C ASP A 317 13.56 -51.48 8.95
N GLU A 318 13.15 -52.74 8.83
CA GLU A 318 11.79 -53.21 9.08
C GLU A 318 11.59 -53.31 10.60
N HIS A 319 10.58 -52.63 11.16
CA HIS A 319 10.06 -53.06 12.45
C HIS A 319 8.58 -53.43 12.36
N SER A 320 8.39 -54.75 12.27
CA SER A 320 7.17 -55.47 12.58
C SER A 320 7.07 -55.68 14.09
N GLU A 321 6.04 -55.13 14.71
CA GLU A 321 5.43 -55.63 15.94
C GLU A 321 3.92 -55.33 15.84
N ASP A 322 2.99 -56.06 16.43
CA ASP A 322 2.81 -57.46 16.78
C ASP A 322 1.33 -57.50 17.19
N LYS A 323 0.67 -58.63 16.98
CA LYS A 323 -0.77 -58.80 17.23
C LYS A 323 -1.02 -59.03 18.72
N GLY A 324 -1.97 -58.29 19.28
CA GLY A 324 -2.66 -58.65 20.52
C GLY A 324 -4.16 -58.75 20.28
N ASP A 325 -4.72 -59.93 20.60
CA ASP A 325 -6.14 -60.35 20.57
C ASP A 325 -7.16 -59.35 21.16
#